data_AF-A0AAW7ZB15-F1
#
_entry.id   AF-A0AAW7ZB15-F1
#
_cell.length_a   1.000
_cell.length_b   1.000
_cell.length_c   1.000
_cell.angle_alpha   90.00
_cell.angle_beta   90.00
_cell.angle_gamma   90.00
#
_symmetry.space_group_name_H-M   'P 1'
#
loop_
_entity.id
_entity.type
_entity.pdbx_description
1 polymer ?
#
loop_
_entity_poly.entity_id
_entity_poly.type
_entity_poly.pdbx_seq_one_letter_code
_entity_poly.pdbx_strand_id
1 'polypeptide(L)'
;MALYKRWSEVPGYLRTKIQLERIGLRPKFIDCPDGVINYYSGNSYKRYPLYDIEQCVPLENYTVSIDHIEVTTEILAEALYVINKFAKRKRDHKKEHYYSGQFHLVNLSKKREQEIYNLKGQVLVKMLEQQRAEILGIHRQTVKDHMKSDSVNYLVYIKAGEYTFHRPAKAKDIKKHKFLGDINIISAEMNTTSLSIMEAVMLLEKYMSEPCQQFEV
;
A
#
# COMPACT_ATOMS: atom_id res chain seq x y z
N MET A 1 21.18 -27.00 10.62
CA MET A 1 21.37 -26.05 9.50
C MET A 1 20.82 -26.68 8.22
N ALA A 2 19.69 -26.17 7.72
CA ALA A 2 19.04 -26.68 6.51
C ALA A 2 19.69 -26.12 5.23
N LEU A 3 19.67 -26.89 4.13
CA LEU A 3 20.19 -26.47 2.82
C LEU A 3 19.08 -26.48 1.77
N TYR A 4 18.87 -25.34 1.11
CA TYR A 4 17.86 -25.14 0.07
C TYR A 4 18.53 -24.89 -1.28
N LYS A 5 17.90 -25.36 -2.37
CA LYS A 5 18.43 -25.18 -3.73
C LYS A 5 17.61 -24.19 -4.56
N ARG A 6 16.36 -23.94 -4.17
CA ARG A 6 15.45 -22.99 -4.83
C ARG A 6 14.77 -22.09 -3.81
N TRP A 7 14.48 -20.85 -4.19
CA TRP A 7 13.76 -19.90 -3.33
C TRP A 7 12.35 -20.38 -2.95
N SER A 8 11.70 -21.14 -3.83
CA SER A 8 10.39 -21.75 -3.57
C SER A 8 10.40 -22.78 -2.45
N GLU A 9 11.58 -23.32 -2.10
CA GLU A 9 11.74 -24.31 -1.03
C GLU A 9 12.02 -23.67 0.33
N VAL A 10 12.39 -22.37 0.34
CA VAL A 10 12.72 -21.66 1.58
C VAL A 10 11.42 -21.36 2.33
N PRO A 11 11.25 -21.86 3.56
CA PRO A 11 10.10 -21.55 4.38
C PRO A 11 9.97 -20.05 4.62
N GLY A 12 8.74 -19.54 4.70
CA GLY A 12 8.47 -18.11 4.84
C GLY A 12 9.05 -17.45 6.10
N TYR A 13 9.33 -18.24 7.14
CA TYR A 13 9.95 -17.80 8.39
C TYR A 13 11.48 -17.67 8.30
N LEU A 14 12.11 -18.17 7.23
CA LEU A 14 13.54 -18.02 6.98
C LEU A 14 13.80 -16.87 6.01
N ARG A 15 14.70 -15.96 6.39
CA ARG A 15 15.05 -14.77 5.60
C ARG A 15 16.56 -14.56 5.58
N THR A 16 17.06 -14.00 4.49
CA THR A 16 18.44 -13.50 4.44
C THR A 16 18.62 -12.27 5.30
N LYS A 17 19.86 -11.95 5.67
CA LYS A 17 20.21 -10.73 6.41
C LYS A 17 19.61 -9.46 5.76
N ILE A 18 19.74 -9.32 4.44
CA ILE A 18 19.22 -8.17 3.69
C ILE A 18 17.69 -8.11 3.77
N GLN A 19 17.01 -9.26 3.66
CA GLN A 19 15.55 -9.31 3.78
C GLN A 19 15.07 -8.98 5.20
N LEU A 20 15.82 -9.38 6.23
CA LEU A 20 15.56 -9.02 7.63
C LEU A 20 15.76 -7.52 7.87
N GLU A 21 16.85 -6.96 7.35
CA GLU A 21 17.13 -5.54 7.45
C GLU A 21 16.00 -4.71 6.84
N ARG A 22 15.44 -5.11 5.69
CA ARG A 22 14.27 -4.46 5.06
C ARG A 22 12.99 -4.46 5.91
N ILE A 23 12.89 -5.35 6.89
CA ILE A 23 11.75 -5.40 7.82
C ILE A 23 12.14 -4.93 9.23
N GLY A 24 13.30 -4.29 9.38
CA GLY A 24 13.75 -3.73 10.66
C GLY A 24 14.21 -4.76 11.67
N LEU A 25 14.66 -5.93 11.20
CA LEU A 25 15.18 -7.00 12.04
C LEU A 25 16.67 -7.25 11.72
N ARG A 26 17.40 -7.72 12.72
CA ARG A 26 18.74 -8.31 12.53
C ARG A 26 18.84 -9.66 13.23
N PRO A 27 19.62 -10.61 12.68
CA PRO A 27 19.92 -11.84 13.38
C PRO A 27 20.57 -11.55 14.73
N LYS A 28 20.12 -12.24 15.78
CA LYS A 28 20.79 -12.18 17.09
C LYS A 28 22.20 -12.77 17.03
N PHE A 29 22.40 -13.80 16.21
CA PHE A 29 23.68 -14.48 15.99
C PHE A 29 23.96 -14.59 14.49
N ILE A 30 24.72 -13.63 13.95
CA ILE A 30 25.04 -13.58 12.50
C ILE A 30 25.88 -14.80 12.07
N ASP A 31 26.76 -15.28 12.93
CA ASP A 31 27.66 -16.39 12.60
C ASP A 31 27.00 -17.77 12.73
N CYS A 32 25.73 -17.83 13.17
CA CYS A 32 24.98 -19.07 13.35
C CYS A 32 23.68 -19.05 12.52
N PRO A 33 23.76 -19.25 11.18
CA PRO A 33 22.58 -19.28 10.34
C PRO A 33 21.75 -20.56 10.54
N ASP A 34 20.44 -20.42 10.63
CA ASP A 34 19.49 -21.53 10.76
C ASP A 34 19.39 -22.36 9.46
N GLY A 35 19.66 -21.71 8.32
CA GLY A 35 19.70 -22.36 7.01
C GLY A 35 20.59 -21.65 6.01
N VAL A 36 20.75 -22.26 4.85
CA VAL A 36 21.50 -21.71 3.73
C VAL A 36 20.74 -22.00 2.45
N ILE A 37 20.59 -21.01 1.59
CA ILE A 37 20.18 -21.24 0.20
C ILE A 37 21.41 -21.20 -0.71
N ASN A 38 21.54 -22.21 -1.56
CA ASN A 38 22.53 -22.26 -2.63
C ASN A 38 21.81 -22.49 -3.97
N TYR A 39 21.72 -21.45 -4.79
CA TYR A 39 21.02 -21.52 -6.06
C TYR A 39 21.88 -21.02 -7.21
N TYR A 40 21.68 -21.59 -8.40
CA TYR A 40 22.36 -21.18 -9.61
C TYR A 40 21.60 -20.01 -10.25
N SER A 41 22.30 -18.92 -10.52
CA SER A 41 21.71 -17.71 -11.10
C SER A 41 22.68 -17.07 -12.09
N GLY A 42 22.22 -16.90 -13.33
CA GLY A 42 23.09 -16.51 -14.44
C GLY A 42 24.14 -17.59 -14.69
N ASN A 43 25.42 -17.26 -14.46
CA ASN A 43 26.57 -18.15 -14.63
C ASN A 43 27.31 -18.49 -13.32
N SER A 44 26.67 -18.30 -12.16
CA SER A 44 27.33 -18.52 -10.86
C SER A 44 26.40 -19.12 -9.82
N TYR A 45 26.97 -19.91 -8.92
CA TYR A 45 26.29 -20.33 -7.70
C TYR A 45 26.32 -19.21 -6.67
N LYS A 46 25.15 -18.84 -6.17
CA LYS A 46 25.00 -17.86 -5.09
C LYS A 46 24.60 -18.58 -3.82
N ARG A 47 25.33 -18.29 -2.75
CA ARG A 47 25.09 -18.83 -1.41
C ARG A 47 24.69 -17.71 -0.46
N TYR A 48 23.53 -17.83 0.18
CA TYR A 48 23.08 -16.87 1.18
C TYR A 48 22.73 -17.58 2.51
N PRO A 49 23.23 -17.08 3.65
CA PRO A 49 22.76 -17.51 4.96
C PRO A 49 21.31 -17.05 5.18
N LEU A 50 20.54 -17.91 5.82
CA LEU A 50 19.16 -17.69 6.20
C LEU A 50 19.04 -17.78 7.72
N TYR A 51 18.21 -16.92 8.29
CA TYR A 51 17.97 -16.83 9.72
C TYR A 51 16.48 -16.89 9.98
N ASP A 52 16.13 -17.49 11.11
CA ASP A 52 14.77 -17.54 11.63
C ASP A 52 14.35 -16.16 12.13
N ILE A 53 13.22 -15.66 11.62
CA ILE A 53 12.63 -14.38 12.04
C ILE A 53 12.38 -14.37 13.55
N GLU A 54 11.96 -15.49 14.15
CA GLU A 54 11.62 -15.57 15.59
C GLU A 54 12.84 -15.42 16.50
N GLN A 55 14.04 -15.67 15.97
CA GLN A 55 15.31 -15.52 16.71
C GLN A 55 15.98 -14.16 16.45
N CYS A 56 15.38 -13.30 15.63
CA CYS A 56 15.91 -11.98 15.32
C CYS A 56 15.54 -10.95 16.37
N VAL A 57 16.35 -9.89 16.45
CA VAL A 57 16.09 -8.73 17.31
C VAL A 57 15.77 -7.50 16.46
N PRO A 58 14.93 -6.58 16.94
CA PRO A 58 14.67 -5.34 16.24
C PRO A 58 15.97 -4.53 16.05
N LEU A 59 16.08 -3.88 14.91
CA LEU A 59 17.11 -2.88 14.65
C LEU A 59 16.73 -1.59 15.36
N GLU A 60 17.58 -1.15 16.29
CA GLU A 60 17.43 0.15 16.94
C GLU A 60 17.53 1.26 15.89
N ASN A 61 16.57 2.20 15.91
CA ASN A 61 16.46 3.31 14.95
C ASN A 61 16.29 2.89 13.49
N TYR A 62 15.70 1.71 13.23
CA TYR A 62 15.38 1.30 11.87
C TYR A 62 14.49 2.33 11.17
N THR A 63 14.98 2.83 10.04
CA THR A 63 14.21 3.67 9.11
C THR A 63 14.09 2.92 7.80
N VAL A 64 12.88 2.90 7.25
CA VAL A 64 12.62 2.32 5.93
C VAL A 64 13.25 3.25 4.89
N SER A 65 14.23 2.77 4.12
CA SER A 65 14.81 3.55 3.02
C SER A 65 14.05 3.27 1.73
N ILE A 66 13.63 4.35 1.07
CA ILE A 66 12.97 4.33 -0.24
C ILE A 66 13.87 4.87 -1.37
N ASP A 67 15.14 5.16 -1.08
CA ASP A 67 16.05 5.86 -2.01
C ASP A 67 16.37 5.04 -3.27
N HIS A 68 16.25 3.72 -3.15
CA HIS A 68 16.45 2.78 -4.24
C HIS A 68 15.23 2.64 -5.16
N ILE A 69 14.09 3.26 -4.81
CA ILE A 69 12.83 3.14 -5.55
C ILE A 69 12.65 4.38 -6.42
N GLU A 70 12.59 4.19 -7.73
CA GLU A 70 12.31 5.25 -8.69
C GLU A 70 10.83 5.65 -8.66
N VAL A 71 10.56 6.97 -8.68
CA VAL A 71 9.20 7.52 -8.56
C VAL A 71 8.50 7.57 -9.92
N THR A 72 8.21 6.40 -10.49
CA THR A 72 7.42 6.26 -11.73
C THR A 72 5.92 6.31 -11.48
N THR A 73 5.11 6.49 -12.52
CA THR A 73 3.64 6.47 -12.43
C THR A 73 3.11 5.14 -11.91
N GLU A 74 3.73 4.03 -12.32
CA GLU A 74 3.35 2.67 -11.96
C GLU A 74 3.59 2.42 -10.46
N ILE A 75 4.75 2.84 -9.96
CA ILE A 75 5.11 2.73 -8.54
C ILE A 75 4.22 3.63 -7.68
N LEU A 76 3.93 4.86 -8.12
CA LEU A 76 2.99 5.75 -7.43
C LEU A 76 1.58 5.16 -7.38
N ALA A 77 1.13 4.56 -8.47
CA ALA A 77 -0.17 3.91 -8.54
C ALA A 77 -0.24 2.67 -7.65
N GLU A 78 0.83 1.87 -7.59
CA GLU A 78 0.95 0.74 -6.66
C GLU A 78 0.93 1.22 -5.20
N ALA A 79 1.69 2.27 -4.87
CA ALA A 79 1.70 2.86 -3.53
C ALA A 79 0.30 3.35 -3.12
N LEU A 80 -0.40 4.05 -4.02
CA LEU A 80 -1.79 4.46 -3.84
C LEU A 80 -2.72 3.25 -3.62
N TYR A 81 -2.51 2.15 -4.35
CA TYR A 81 -3.28 0.92 -4.19
C TYR A 81 -3.07 0.30 -2.80
N VAL A 82 -1.82 0.18 -2.35
CA VAL A 82 -1.45 -0.35 -1.03
C VAL A 82 -2.11 0.46 0.09
N ILE A 83 -1.98 1.79 0.09
CA ILE A 83 -2.57 2.62 1.14
C ILE A 83 -4.11 2.59 1.11
N ASN A 84 -4.72 2.48 -0.07
CA ASN A 84 -6.18 2.42 -0.24
C ASN A 84 -6.74 1.08 0.27
N LYS A 85 -6.02 -0.02 0.07
CA LYS A 85 -6.39 -1.34 0.63
C LYS A 85 -6.18 -1.37 2.14
N PHE A 86 -5.09 -0.80 2.64
CA PHE A 86 -4.87 -0.64 4.08
C PHE A 86 -5.98 0.18 4.75
N ALA A 87 -6.39 1.31 4.15
CA ALA A 87 -7.48 2.13 4.67
C ALA A 87 -8.81 1.34 4.77
N LYS A 88 -9.13 0.53 3.76
CA LYS A 88 -10.33 -0.34 3.77
C LYS A 88 -10.26 -1.40 4.87
N ARG A 89 -9.10 -2.05 5.07
CA ARG A 89 -8.91 -3.00 6.18
C ARG A 89 -9.10 -2.31 7.54
N LYS A 90 -8.58 -1.10 7.72
CA LYS A 90 -8.77 -0.32 8.94
C LYS A 90 -10.23 0.07 9.18
N ARG A 91 -10.97 0.44 8.14
CA ARG A 91 -12.42 0.67 8.22
C ARG A 91 -13.15 -0.59 8.70
N ASP A 92 -12.81 -1.75 8.18
CA ASP A 92 -13.47 -3.02 8.52
C ASP A 92 -13.14 -3.43 9.97
N HIS A 93 -11.87 -3.34 10.40
CA HIS A 93 -11.48 -3.57 11.80
C HIS A 93 -12.12 -2.57 12.77
N LYS A 94 -12.27 -1.30 12.38
CA LYS A 94 -12.95 -0.28 13.20
C LYS A 94 -14.40 -0.68 13.47
N LYS A 95 -15.08 -1.24 12.47
CA LYS A 95 -16.44 -1.75 12.61
C LYS A 95 -16.49 -2.88 13.63
N GLU A 96 -15.55 -3.81 13.58
CA GLU A 96 -15.40 -4.89 14.57
C GLU A 96 -15.13 -4.36 15.99
N HIS A 97 -14.16 -3.46 16.16
CA HIS A 97 -13.81 -2.86 17.47
C HIS A 97 -14.96 -2.05 18.09
N TYR A 98 -15.79 -1.41 17.26
CA TYR A 98 -16.99 -0.72 17.72
C TYR A 98 -18.01 -1.71 18.30
N TYR A 99 -18.26 -2.82 17.61
CA TYR A 99 -19.17 -3.87 18.10
C TYR A 99 -18.62 -4.60 19.33
N SER A 100 -17.29 -4.64 19.51
CA SER A 100 -16.64 -5.25 20.68
C SER A 100 -16.42 -4.26 21.85
N GLY A 101 -16.95 -3.04 21.79
CA GLY A 101 -16.86 -2.05 22.88
C GLY A 101 -15.48 -1.41 23.12
N GLN A 102 -14.52 -1.57 22.19
CA GLN A 102 -13.15 -1.08 22.33
C GLN A 102 -12.99 0.34 21.77
N PHE A 103 -13.69 1.32 22.35
CA PHE A 103 -13.81 2.67 21.79
C PHE A 103 -12.50 3.47 21.68
N HIS A 104 -11.50 3.20 22.54
CA HIS A 104 -10.19 3.86 22.45
C HIS A 104 -9.46 3.53 21.14
N LEU A 105 -9.49 2.26 20.73
CA LEU A 105 -8.90 1.78 19.47
C LEU A 105 -9.63 2.32 18.24
N VAL A 106 -10.94 2.59 18.36
CA VAL A 106 -11.76 3.22 17.32
C VAL A 106 -11.27 4.64 17.04
N ASN A 107 -10.98 5.44 18.07
CA ASN A 107 -10.55 6.84 17.88
C ASN A 107 -9.14 6.94 17.27
N LEU A 108 -8.20 6.11 17.71
CA LEU A 108 -6.87 6.04 17.10
C LEU A 108 -6.96 5.62 15.62
N SER A 109 -7.80 4.63 15.32
CA SER A 109 -8.02 4.17 13.95
C SER A 109 -8.64 5.25 13.05
N LYS A 110 -9.57 6.07 13.56
CA LYS A 110 -10.17 7.20 12.84
C LYS A 110 -9.14 8.23 12.40
N LYS A 111 -8.22 8.64 13.30
CA LYS A 111 -7.19 9.65 12.99
C LYS A 111 -6.28 9.17 11.86
N ARG A 112 -5.76 7.94 11.98
CA ARG A 112 -4.87 7.36 10.98
C ARG A 112 -5.55 7.13 9.63
N GLU A 113 -6.82 6.71 9.65
CA GLU A 113 -7.64 6.58 8.45
C GLU A 113 -7.81 7.92 7.73
N GLN A 114 -8.08 9.00 8.47
CA GLN A 114 -8.22 10.34 7.90
C GLN A 114 -6.91 10.85 7.26
N GLU A 115 -5.77 10.65 7.93
CA GLU A 115 -4.44 10.99 7.39
C GLU A 115 -4.21 10.33 6.03
N ILE A 116 -4.51 9.03 5.93
CA ILE A 116 -4.32 8.26 4.69
C ILE A 116 -5.28 8.70 3.58
N TYR A 117 -6.55 8.99 3.91
CA TYR A 117 -7.48 9.52 2.91
C TYR A 117 -7.07 10.91 2.40
N ASN A 118 -6.56 11.76 3.29
CA ASN A 118 -6.05 13.07 2.92
C ASN A 118 -4.84 12.94 1.98
N LEU A 119 -3.85 12.10 2.34
CA LEU A 119 -2.67 11.85 1.50
C LEU A 119 -3.07 11.31 0.13
N LYS A 120 -3.93 10.28 0.07
CA LYS A 120 -4.46 9.74 -1.18
C LYS A 120 -5.11 10.82 -2.04
N GLY A 121 -5.95 11.66 -1.43
CA GLY A 121 -6.64 12.74 -2.13
C GLY A 121 -5.69 13.75 -2.75
N GLN A 122 -4.68 14.19 -1.98
CA GLN A 122 -3.69 15.16 -2.44
C GLN A 122 -2.81 14.60 -3.55
N VAL A 123 -2.32 13.35 -3.41
CA VAL A 123 -1.53 12.67 -4.44
C VAL A 123 -2.33 12.55 -5.74
N LEU A 124 -3.59 12.12 -5.68
CA LEU A 124 -4.42 11.98 -6.89
C LEU A 124 -4.64 13.32 -7.59
N VAL A 125 -4.82 14.41 -6.83
CA VAL A 125 -4.92 15.75 -7.43
C VAL A 125 -3.63 16.11 -8.16
N LYS A 126 -2.48 15.92 -7.51
CA LYS A 126 -1.17 16.21 -8.12
C LYS A 126 -0.88 15.33 -9.33
N MET A 127 -1.21 14.04 -9.28
CA MET A 127 -1.06 13.14 -10.43
C MET A 127 -1.95 13.53 -11.60
N LEU A 128 -3.17 14.01 -11.36
CA LEU A 128 -4.05 14.54 -12.40
C LEU A 128 -3.48 15.82 -13.04
N GLU A 129 -2.93 16.72 -12.23
CA GLU A 129 -2.27 17.95 -12.72
C GLU A 129 -1.03 17.63 -13.57
N GLN A 130 -0.27 16.59 -13.20
CA GLN A 130 0.90 16.12 -13.93
C GLN A 130 0.59 15.13 -15.07
N GLN A 131 -0.68 14.92 -15.39
CA GLN A 131 -1.12 13.95 -16.42
C GLN A 131 -0.61 12.51 -16.19
N ARG A 132 -0.27 12.15 -14.95
CA ARG A 132 0.06 10.78 -14.51
C ARG A 132 -1.17 9.95 -14.15
N ALA A 133 -2.35 10.58 -14.14
CA ALA A 133 -3.64 9.96 -13.92
C ALA A 133 -4.69 10.57 -14.84
N GLU A 134 -5.75 9.83 -15.12
CA GLU A 134 -6.87 10.27 -15.96
C GLU A 134 -8.22 10.05 -15.28
N ILE A 135 -9.15 10.99 -15.48
CA ILE A 135 -10.54 10.85 -15.05
C ILE A 135 -11.32 10.14 -16.15
N LEU A 136 -11.83 8.95 -15.85
CA LEU A 136 -12.59 8.13 -16.80
C LEU A 136 -14.09 8.46 -16.78
N GLY A 137 -14.63 8.89 -15.64
CA GLY A 137 -16.06 9.18 -15.50
C GLY A 137 -16.55 9.24 -14.05
N ILE A 138 -17.86 9.08 -13.87
CA ILE A 138 -18.54 9.08 -12.56
C ILE A 138 -19.25 7.74 -12.35
N HIS A 139 -19.04 7.12 -11.19
CA HIS A 139 -19.88 6.03 -10.69
C HIS A 139 -20.85 6.54 -9.64
N ARG A 140 -21.98 5.82 -9.50
CA ARG A 140 -22.91 5.99 -8.40
C ARG A 140 -22.82 4.77 -7.48
N GLN A 141 -22.80 5.01 -6.17
CA GLN A 141 -22.75 3.97 -5.16
C GLN A 141 -23.88 4.21 -4.17
N THR A 142 -24.76 3.22 -4.02
CA THR A 142 -25.82 3.23 -3.02
C THR A 142 -25.33 2.51 -1.77
N VAL A 143 -25.32 3.20 -0.64
CA VAL A 143 -24.92 2.65 0.66
C VAL A 143 -26.13 2.67 1.58
N LYS A 144 -26.48 1.51 2.13
CA LYS A 144 -27.51 1.39 3.15
C LYS A 144 -26.96 1.86 4.49
N ASP A 145 -27.59 2.88 5.06
CA ASP A 145 -27.25 3.33 6.41
C ASP A 145 -27.83 2.37 7.46
N HIS A 146 -27.35 2.47 8.70
CA HIS A 146 -27.82 1.75 9.88
C HIS A 146 -29.33 1.96 10.12
N MET A 147 -29.90 3.07 9.63
CA MET A 147 -31.34 3.36 9.68
C MET A 147 -32.14 2.84 8.47
N LYS A 148 -31.53 2.00 7.61
CA LYS A 148 -32.13 1.47 6.37
C LYS A 148 -32.53 2.52 5.32
N SER A 149 -32.06 3.75 5.44
CA SER A 149 -32.16 4.76 4.38
C SER A 149 -31.07 4.52 3.33
N ASP A 150 -31.44 4.60 2.07
CA ASP A 150 -30.49 4.53 0.96
C ASP A 150 -29.79 5.89 0.80
N SER A 151 -28.49 5.92 1.04
CA SER A 151 -27.63 7.07 0.75
C SER A 151 -26.95 6.88 -0.60
N VAL A 152 -26.98 7.91 -1.45
CA VAL A 152 -26.42 7.86 -2.80
C VAL A 152 -25.15 8.71 -2.85
N ASN A 153 -24.03 8.06 -3.18
CA ASN A 153 -22.73 8.71 -3.33
C ASN A 153 -22.32 8.72 -4.81
N TYR A 154 -21.93 9.89 -5.32
CA TYR A 154 -21.30 10.02 -6.63
C TYR A 154 -19.78 10.03 -6.46
N LEU A 155 -19.09 9.21 -7.24
CA LEU A 155 -17.66 8.97 -7.13
C LEU A 155 -16.97 9.21 -8.47
N VAL A 156 -15.94 10.06 -8.49
CA VAL A 156 -15.08 10.23 -9.66
C VAL A 156 -14.21 9.00 -9.80
N TYR A 157 -14.24 8.39 -10.99
CA TYR A 157 -13.44 7.24 -11.35
C TYR A 157 -12.15 7.68 -12.04
N ILE A 158 -11.02 7.35 -11.42
CA ILE A 158 -9.69 7.78 -11.84
C ILE A 158 -8.85 6.54 -12.14
N LYS A 159 -8.12 6.55 -13.25
CA LYS A 159 -7.12 5.53 -13.57
C LYS A 159 -5.72 6.12 -13.44
N ALA A 160 -4.81 5.38 -12.83
CA ALA A 160 -3.39 5.69 -12.80
C ALA A 160 -2.62 4.37 -12.92
N GLY A 161 -1.75 4.26 -13.94
CA GLY A 161 -1.16 2.99 -14.34
C GLY A 161 -2.23 1.90 -14.55
N GLU A 162 -2.01 0.74 -13.96
CA GLU A 162 -2.93 -0.41 -13.99
C GLU A 162 -4.01 -0.36 -12.88
N TYR A 163 -3.96 0.64 -12.00
CA TYR A 163 -4.86 0.75 -10.86
C TYR A 163 -5.94 1.79 -11.06
N THR A 164 -7.02 1.63 -10.29
CA THR A 164 -8.18 2.49 -10.38
C THR A 164 -8.64 2.94 -9.00
N PHE A 165 -9.12 4.17 -8.94
CA PHE A 165 -9.40 4.87 -7.70
C PHE A 165 -10.72 5.63 -7.79
N HIS A 166 -11.31 5.80 -6.61
CA HIS A 166 -12.48 6.65 -6.41
C HIS A 166 -12.15 7.77 -5.43
N ARG A 167 -12.66 8.97 -5.75
CA ARG A 167 -12.82 10.09 -4.81
C ARG A 167 -14.25 10.61 -4.85
N PRO A 168 -14.76 11.24 -3.78
CA PRO A 168 -16.06 11.91 -3.81
C PRO A 168 -16.14 12.92 -4.96
N ALA A 169 -17.25 12.88 -5.70
CA ALA A 169 -17.53 13.82 -6.77
C ALA A 169 -18.03 15.17 -6.22
N LYS A 170 -17.49 16.26 -6.75
CA LYS A 170 -18.03 17.61 -6.56
C LYS A 170 -19.14 17.84 -7.60
N ALA A 171 -20.02 18.81 -7.34
CA ALA A 171 -21.09 19.17 -8.28
C ALA A 171 -20.58 19.47 -9.71
N LYS A 172 -19.38 20.06 -9.83
CA LYS A 172 -18.71 20.30 -11.12
C LYS A 172 -18.29 19.00 -11.83
N ASP A 173 -17.82 18.01 -11.08
CA ASP A 173 -17.39 16.72 -11.63
C ASP A 173 -18.58 15.99 -12.29
N ILE A 174 -19.74 15.99 -11.61
CA ILE A 174 -20.98 15.33 -12.08
C ILE A 174 -21.46 15.92 -13.41
N LYS A 175 -21.34 17.24 -13.59
CA LYS A 175 -21.73 17.92 -14.83
C LYS A 175 -20.74 17.69 -15.97
N LYS A 176 -19.45 17.52 -15.64
CA LYS A 176 -18.35 17.47 -16.61
C LYS A 176 -18.10 16.07 -17.16
N HIS A 177 -18.26 15.04 -16.35
CA HIS A 177 -17.81 13.70 -16.67
C HIS A 177 -18.97 12.73 -16.92
N LYS A 178 -18.78 11.81 -17.88
CA LYS A 178 -19.79 10.82 -18.24
C LYS A 178 -20.13 9.90 -17.07
N PHE A 179 -21.41 9.54 -16.95
CA PHE A 179 -21.84 8.51 -16.03
C PHE A 179 -21.46 7.13 -16.55
N LEU A 180 -20.82 6.32 -15.70
CA LEU A 180 -20.28 5.01 -16.03
C LEU A 180 -21.06 3.85 -15.41
N GLY A 181 -22.09 4.14 -14.61
CA GLY A 181 -22.97 3.14 -13.99
C GLY A 181 -22.86 3.06 -12.48
N ASP A 182 -23.56 2.06 -11.94
CA ASP A 182 -23.63 1.76 -10.51
C ASP A 182 -22.55 0.78 -10.09
N ILE A 183 -21.98 0.98 -8.90
CA ILE A 183 -21.00 0.06 -8.31
C ILE A 183 -21.39 -0.38 -6.91
N ASN A 184 -21.00 -1.61 -6.58
CA ASN A 184 -21.09 -2.16 -5.22
C ASN A 184 -19.95 -1.66 -4.33
N ILE A 185 -19.98 -2.06 -3.05
CA ILE A 185 -18.89 -1.77 -2.10
C ILE A 185 -17.61 -2.45 -2.58
N ILE A 186 -16.52 -1.68 -2.66
CA ILE A 186 -15.24 -2.17 -3.15
C ILE A 186 -14.53 -2.98 -2.05
N SER A 187 -14.15 -4.22 -2.37
CA SER A 187 -13.45 -5.14 -1.45
C SER A 187 -12.12 -4.58 -0.91
N ALA A 188 -11.81 -4.98 0.33
CA ALA A 188 -10.57 -4.70 1.04
C ALA A 188 -9.43 -5.69 0.72
N GLU A 189 -9.72 -6.80 0.03
CA GLU A 189 -8.73 -7.81 -0.34
C GLU A 189 -7.61 -7.20 -1.19
N MET A 190 -6.38 -7.57 -0.87
CA MET A 190 -5.18 -7.02 -1.50
C MET A 190 -4.48 -8.14 -2.27
N ASN A 191 -4.20 -7.87 -3.54
CA ASN A 191 -3.33 -8.73 -4.32
C ASN A 191 -1.87 -8.56 -3.87
N THR A 192 -0.99 -9.47 -4.28
CA THR A 192 0.44 -9.36 -4.03
C THR A 192 0.98 -8.03 -4.59
N THR A 193 1.72 -7.30 -3.76
CA THR A 193 2.34 -6.01 -4.10
C THR A 193 3.82 -6.06 -3.77
N SER A 194 4.62 -5.26 -4.47
CA SER A 194 6.05 -5.10 -4.28
C SER A 194 6.39 -4.20 -3.09
N LEU A 195 5.48 -3.29 -2.73
CA LEU A 195 5.65 -2.29 -1.68
C LEU A 195 4.99 -2.70 -0.36
N SER A 196 5.70 -2.49 0.74
CA SER A 196 5.10 -2.45 2.08
C SER A 196 4.29 -1.17 2.29
N ILE A 197 3.43 -1.16 3.31
CA ILE A 197 2.64 0.03 3.66
C ILE A 197 3.52 1.21 4.06
N MET A 198 4.63 0.97 4.75
CA MET A 198 5.55 2.05 5.15
C MET A 198 6.27 2.63 3.94
N GLU A 199 6.77 1.78 3.04
CA GLU A 199 7.38 2.24 1.77
C GLU A 199 6.38 3.03 0.94
N ALA A 200 5.14 2.55 0.83
CA ALA A 200 4.07 3.24 0.10
C ALA A 200 3.77 4.62 0.70
N VAL A 201 3.64 4.75 2.02
CA VAL A 201 3.42 6.05 2.67
C VAL A 201 4.59 6.99 2.42
N MET A 202 5.82 6.53 2.68
CA MET A 202 7.02 7.36 2.50
C MET A 202 7.21 7.79 1.05
N LEU A 203 6.94 6.92 0.09
CA LEU A 203 7.07 7.22 -1.33
C LEU A 203 6.05 8.28 -1.78
N LEU A 204 4.82 8.19 -1.28
CA LEU A 204 3.79 9.19 -1.54
C LEU A 204 4.10 10.53 -0.87
N GLU A 205 4.62 10.52 0.35
CA GLU A 205 5.07 11.74 1.05
C GLU A 205 6.23 12.41 0.31
N LYS A 206 7.25 11.64 -0.10
CA LYS A 206 8.37 12.12 -0.92
C LYS A 206 7.86 12.76 -2.21
N TYR A 207 6.98 12.07 -2.93
CA TYR A 207 6.36 12.59 -4.14
C TYR A 207 5.61 13.90 -3.88
N MET A 208 4.90 14.04 -2.75
CA MET A 208 4.20 15.28 -2.41
C MET A 208 5.14 16.45 -2.10
N SER A 209 6.30 16.19 -1.50
CA SER A 209 7.32 17.20 -1.18
C SER A 209 8.10 17.73 -2.39
N GLU A 210 8.18 16.97 -3.49
CA GLU A 210 8.86 17.42 -4.70
C GLU A 210 8.03 18.52 -5.42
N PRO A 211 8.63 19.62 -5.90
CA PRO A 211 7.90 20.63 -6.65
C PRO A 211 7.35 20.04 -7.96
N CYS A 212 6.22 20.57 -8.43
CA CYS A 212 5.64 20.17 -9.70
C CYS A 212 6.61 20.58 -10.82
N GLN A 213 7.35 19.63 -11.41
CA GLN A 213 8.16 19.91 -12.58
C GLN A 213 7.21 20.27 -13.72
N GLN A 214 7.24 21.53 -14.13
CA GLN A 214 6.58 21.97 -15.34
C GLN A 214 7.36 21.34 -16.50
N PHE A 215 6.76 20.39 -17.20
CA PHE A 215 7.27 19.98 -18.50
C PHE A 215 7.05 21.16 -19.44
N GLU A 216 8.13 21.85 -19.81
CA GLU A 216 8.12 22.81 -20.90
C GLU A 216 7.67 22.09 -22.18
N VAL A 217 6.65 22.66 -22.82
CA VAL A 217 6.03 22.16 -24.05
C VAL A 217 6.94 22.43 -25.25
#